data_AF-A0A7V8E1K8-F1
#
_entry.id   AF-A0A7V8E1K8-F1
#
_cell.length_a   1.000
_cell.length_b   1.000
_cell.length_c   1.000
_cell.angle_alpha   90.00
_cell.angle_beta   90.00
_cell.angle_gamma   90.00
#
_symmetry.space_group_name_H-M   'P 1'
#
loop_
_entity.id
_entity.type
_entity.pdbx_description
1 polymer ?
#
loop_
_entity_poly.entity_id
_entity_poly.type
_entity_poly.pdbx_seq_one_letter_code
_entity_poly.pdbx_strand_id
1 'polypeptide(L)'
;MRQITPCRTLDGFRAAYDAGGRWWNRGAKAGDGVVSPGEAAAAAGNLLADTEALLQLALHLQSMPPGDRAAAWKMLNAKLLKKFEGAGVFPREASRFDAEAPPGSLAIVTGDAHELEPRDPGGVLPFIGGEPRGVQFGVTPVYLAFHLRDIRGAEGPGALVAWFRVEPALKPGRWAFAGRVHLLEPASERRGAWTRFLFAEACAPREGIGP
;
A
#
# COMPACT_ATOMS: atom_id res chain seq x y z
N MET A 1 3.93 -9.89 -3.59
CA MET A 1 3.45 -8.49 -3.54
C MET A 1 3.00 -8.10 -4.94
N ARG A 2 1.93 -7.32 -5.09
CA ARG A 2 1.21 -7.18 -6.38
C ARG A 2 1.04 -5.72 -6.76
N GLN A 3 1.39 -5.37 -7.99
CA GLN A 3 0.83 -4.18 -8.63
C GLN A 3 -0.66 -4.48 -8.86
N ILE A 4 -1.54 -3.67 -8.26
CA ILE A 4 -2.98 -3.83 -8.44
C ILE A 4 -3.49 -2.88 -9.52
N THR A 5 -4.50 -3.32 -10.26
CA THR A 5 -5.28 -2.41 -11.11
C THR A 5 -6.44 -1.86 -10.28
N PRO A 6 -6.40 -0.58 -9.87
CA PRO A 6 -7.43 -0.04 -9.02
C PRO A 6 -8.75 0.08 -9.78
N CYS A 7 -9.85 0.01 -9.03
CA CYS A 7 -11.19 0.14 -9.59
C CYS A 7 -11.49 1.62 -9.71
N ARG A 8 -11.80 2.09 -10.93
CA ARG A 8 -12.12 3.50 -11.18
C ARG A 8 -13.62 3.79 -11.11
N THR A 9 -14.45 2.75 -11.11
CA THR A 9 -15.92 2.86 -11.11
C THR A 9 -16.53 1.93 -10.08
N LEU A 10 -17.76 2.23 -9.67
CA LEU A 10 -18.56 1.38 -8.79
C LEU A 10 -18.81 -0.02 -9.39
N ASP A 11 -19.04 -0.11 -10.70
CA ASP A 11 -19.28 -1.41 -11.36
C ASP A 11 -18.00 -2.24 -11.46
N GLY A 12 -16.84 -1.59 -11.67
CA GLY A 12 -15.55 -2.27 -11.59
C GLY A 12 -15.28 -2.81 -10.17
N PHE A 13 -15.65 -2.04 -9.15
CA PHE A 13 -15.56 -2.47 -7.76
C PHE A 13 -16.45 -3.68 -7.47
N ARG A 14 -17.73 -3.61 -7.86
CA ARG A 14 -18.66 -4.74 -7.76
C ARG A 14 -18.07 -5.98 -8.42
N ALA A 15 -17.64 -5.86 -9.66
CA ALA A 15 -17.06 -6.99 -10.40
C ALA A 15 -15.84 -7.58 -9.69
N ALA A 16 -14.93 -6.75 -9.16
CA ALA A 16 -13.72 -7.21 -8.49
C ALA A 16 -14.02 -8.01 -7.20
N TYR A 17 -14.96 -7.55 -6.38
CA TYR A 17 -15.28 -8.18 -5.10
C TYR A 17 -16.32 -9.31 -5.25
N ASP A 18 -17.24 -9.22 -6.20
CA ASP A 18 -18.15 -10.30 -6.57
C ASP A 18 -17.39 -11.49 -7.17
N ALA A 19 -16.40 -11.23 -8.04
CA ALA A 19 -15.59 -12.29 -8.64
C ALA A 19 -14.67 -12.98 -7.62
N GLY A 20 -14.15 -12.23 -6.64
CA GLY A 20 -13.39 -12.78 -5.51
C GLY A 20 -14.23 -13.75 -4.66
N GLY A 21 -15.52 -13.47 -4.47
CA GLY A 21 -16.46 -14.37 -3.79
C GLY A 21 -16.79 -15.65 -4.55
N ARG A 22 -16.86 -15.59 -5.89
CA ARG A 22 -17.30 -16.71 -6.76
C ARG A 22 -16.41 -17.95 -6.70
N TRP A 23 -15.11 -17.81 -6.47
CA TRP A 23 -14.19 -18.94 -6.57
C TRP A 23 -13.93 -19.67 -5.25
N TRP A 24 -14.10 -19.03 -4.09
CA TRP A 24 -13.50 -19.55 -2.84
C TRP A 24 -14.40 -19.60 -1.62
N ASN A 25 -15.63 -19.08 -1.66
CA ASN A 25 -16.43 -18.95 -0.44
C ASN A 25 -17.85 -19.54 -0.60
N ARG A 26 -18.04 -20.79 -0.12
CA ARG A 26 -19.36 -21.45 -0.04
C ARG A 26 -20.39 -20.71 0.84
N GLY A 27 -19.97 -19.67 1.57
CA GLY A 27 -20.82 -18.82 2.40
C GLY A 27 -20.88 -17.34 2.00
N ALA A 28 -20.17 -16.91 0.95
CA ALA A 28 -20.35 -15.57 0.39
C ALA A 28 -21.65 -15.55 -0.42
N LYS A 29 -22.55 -14.62 -0.11
CA LYS A 29 -23.80 -14.43 -0.86
C LYS A 29 -23.50 -13.60 -2.10
N ALA A 30 -22.84 -14.23 -3.07
CA ALA A 30 -22.55 -13.59 -4.35
C ALA A 30 -23.82 -12.94 -4.92
N GLY A 31 -23.74 -11.64 -5.24
CA GLY A 31 -24.84 -10.86 -5.82
C GLY A 31 -25.78 -10.19 -4.83
N ASP A 32 -25.52 -10.22 -3.52
CA ASP A 32 -26.25 -9.38 -2.55
C ASP A 32 -25.80 -7.90 -2.55
N GLY A 33 -24.75 -7.59 -3.30
CA GLY A 33 -24.19 -6.25 -3.42
C GLY A 33 -23.43 -5.79 -2.17
N VAL A 34 -23.10 -6.71 -1.26
CA VAL A 34 -22.42 -6.44 0.00
C VAL A 34 -21.05 -7.11 0.01
N VAL A 35 -20.01 -6.32 0.30
CA VAL A 35 -18.63 -6.81 0.41
C VAL A 35 -18.34 -7.23 1.84
N SER A 36 -17.98 -8.49 2.00
CA SER A 36 -17.56 -9.11 3.25
C SER A 36 -16.04 -9.18 3.40
N PRO A 37 -15.51 -9.41 4.62
CA PRO A 37 -14.08 -9.61 4.80
C PRO A 37 -13.51 -10.77 3.97
N GLY A 38 -14.31 -11.83 3.75
CA GLY A 38 -13.89 -12.98 2.94
C GLY A 38 -13.76 -12.63 1.46
N GLU A 39 -14.68 -11.82 0.92
CA GLU A 39 -14.58 -11.33 -0.46
C GLU A 39 -13.41 -10.36 -0.63
N ALA A 40 -13.15 -9.52 0.37
CA ALA A 40 -11.99 -8.63 0.35
C ALA A 40 -10.66 -9.40 0.38
N ALA A 41 -10.54 -10.42 1.24
CA ALA A 41 -9.39 -11.31 1.31
C ALA A 41 -9.19 -12.08 -0.01
N ALA A 42 -10.28 -12.59 -0.60
CA ALA A 42 -10.23 -13.29 -1.87
C ALA A 42 -9.85 -12.37 -3.05
N ALA A 43 -10.36 -11.13 -3.08
CA ALA A 43 -9.98 -10.13 -4.08
C ALA A 43 -8.49 -9.73 -3.97
N ALA A 44 -7.93 -9.77 -2.74
CA ALA A 44 -6.49 -9.62 -2.52
C ALA A 44 -5.69 -10.88 -2.87
N GLY A 45 -6.37 -11.99 -3.12
CA GLY A 45 -5.79 -13.31 -3.39
C GLY A 45 -4.93 -13.83 -2.25
N ASN A 46 -5.27 -13.46 -1.01
CA ASN A 46 -4.67 -13.98 0.20
C ASN A 46 -5.75 -14.29 1.24
N LEU A 47 -5.84 -15.57 1.63
CA LEU A 47 -6.87 -16.07 2.56
C LEU A 47 -6.59 -15.74 4.03
N LEU A 48 -5.35 -15.33 4.37
CA LEU A 48 -4.86 -15.23 5.75
C LEU A 48 -4.39 -13.83 6.16
N ALA A 49 -4.23 -12.89 5.21
CA ALA A 49 -3.68 -11.57 5.49
C ALA A 49 -4.77 -10.50 5.45
N ASP A 50 -5.44 -10.29 6.60
CA ASP A 50 -6.42 -9.21 6.80
C ASP A 50 -5.84 -7.83 6.39
N THR A 51 -4.55 -7.59 6.64
CA THR A 51 -3.86 -6.32 6.33
C THR A 51 -3.87 -6.01 4.83
N GLU A 52 -3.46 -6.96 3.98
CA GLU A 52 -3.35 -6.75 2.54
C GLU A 52 -4.72 -6.52 1.90
N ALA A 53 -5.75 -7.22 2.38
CA ALA A 53 -7.13 -7.02 1.96
C ALA A 53 -7.61 -5.58 2.25
N LEU A 54 -7.26 -5.04 3.41
CA LEU A 54 -7.59 -3.66 3.79
C LEU A 54 -6.78 -2.64 2.98
N LEU A 55 -5.49 -2.88 2.73
CA LEU A 55 -4.65 -2.01 1.91
C LEU A 55 -5.13 -1.96 0.45
N GLN A 56 -5.49 -3.12 -0.13
CA GLN A 56 -6.03 -3.19 -1.48
C GLN A 56 -7.41 -2.52 -1.57
N LEU A 57 -8.30 -2.77 -0.61
CA LEU A 57 -9.58 -2.07 -0.52
C LEU A 57 -9.40 -0.55 -0.46
N ALA A 58 -8.46 -0.09 0.35
CA ALA A 58 -8.18 1.33 0.47
C ALA A 58 -7.66 1.93 -0.85
N LEU A 59 -6.82 1.22 -1.59
CA LEU A 59 -6.36 1.66 -2.92
C LEU A 59 -7.50 1.71 -3.95
N HIS A 60 -8.41 0.74 -3.95
CA HIS A 60 -9.59 0.77 -4.81
C HIS A 60 -10.47 1.99 -4.47
N LEU A 61 -10.83 2.18 -3.20
CA LEU A 61 -11.68 3.29 -2.77
C LEU A 61 -11.07 4.66 -3.08
N GLN A 62 -9.76 4.82 -2.93
CA GLN A 62 -9.07 6.09 -3.22
C GLN A 62 -8.99 6.43 -4.71
N SER A 63 -9.12 5.44 -5.58
CA SER A 63 -9.01 5.61 -7.03
C SER A 63 -10.36 5.89 -7.69
N MET A 64 -11.44 5.91 -6.92
CA MET A 64 -12.78 6.22 -7.41
C MET A 64 -13.13 7.71 -7.27
N PRO A 65 -13.96 8.24 -8.17
CA PRO A 65 -14.63 9.53 -7.97
C PRO A 65 -15.43 9.57 -6.67
N PRO A 66 -15.65 10.76 -6.07
CA PRO A 66 -16.33 10.88 -4.78
C PRO A 66 -17.71 10.21 -4.71
N GLY A 67 -18.50 10.28 -5.79
CA GLY A 67 -19.83 9.64 -5.86
C GLY A 67 -19.75 8.11 -5.79
N ASP A 68 -18.95 7.51 -6.66
CA ASP A 68 -18.74 6.05 -6.71
C ASP A 68 -18.09 5.53 -5.42
N ARG A 69 -17.13 6.28 -4.88
CA ARG A 69 -16.51 5.97 -3.59
C ARG A 69 -17.54 5.91 -2.47
N ALA A 70 -18.45 6.90 -2.39
CA ALA A 70 -19.50 6.92 -1.38
C ALA A 70 -20.48 5.75 -1.55
N ALA A 71 -20.77 5.34 -2.77
CA ALA A 71 -21.59 4.16 -3.05
C ALA A 71 -20.86 2.85 -2.67
N ALA A 72 -19.57 2.72 -2.99
CA ALA A 72 -18.74 1.57 -2.63
C ALA A 72 -18.62 1.42 -1.10
N TRP A 73 -18.51 2.52 -0.36
CA TRP A 73 -18.54 2.51 1.11
C TRP A 73 -19.80 1.87 1.68
N LYS A 74 -20.97 2.14 1.08
CA LYS A 74 -22.25 1.56 1.52
C LYS A 74 -22.36 0.07 1.23
N MET A 75 -21.52 -0.46 0.35
CA MET A 75 -21.47 -1.90 0.07
C MET A 75 -20.67 -2.66 1.13
N LEU A 76 -19.81 -2.01 1.92
CA LEU A 76 -19.03 -2.73 2.92
C LEU A 76 -19.93 -3.20 4.05
N ASN A 77 -19.87 -4.49 4.40
CA ASN A 77 -20.61 -4.97 5.56
C ASN A 77 -20.06 -4.38 6.87
N ALA A 78 -20.87 -4.35 7.92
CA ALA A 78 -20.51 -3.75 9.20
C ALA A 78 -19.21 -4.29 9.81
N LYS A 79 -18.90 -5.58 9.60
CA LYS A 79 -17.67 -6.22 10.10
C LYS A 79 -16.44 -5.71 9.37
N LEU A 80 -16.50 -5.62 8.04
CA LEU A 80 -15.41 -5.11 7.20
C LEU A 80 -15.21 -3.62 7.44
N LEU A 81 -16.30 -2.85 7.52
CA LEU A 81 -16.27 -1.43 7.85
C LEU A 81 -15.52 -1.18 9.16
N LYS A 82 -15.90 -1.89 10.24
CA LYS A 82 -15.23 -1.77 11.55
C LYS A 82 -13.74 -2.13 11.49
N LYS A 83 -13.36 -3.19 10.75
CA LYS A 83 -11.96 -3.56 10.56
C LYS A 83 -11.19 -2.46 9.82
N PHE A 84 -11.79 -1.92 8.77
CA PHE A 84 -11.17 -0.89 7.94
C PHE A 84 -10.97 0.42 8.71
N GLU A 85 -12.00 0.89 9.42
CA GLU A 85 -11.93 2.07 10.28
C GLU A 85 -10.91 1.89 11.41
N GLY A 86 -10.91 0.71 12.06
CA GLY A 86 -9.97 0.39 13.14
C GLY A 86 -8.52 0.27 12.68
N ALA A 87 -8.29 -0.10 11.42
CA ALA A 87 -6.95 -0.20 10.84
C ALA A 87 -6.34 1.17 10.50
N GLY A 88 -7.17 2.21 10.37
CA GLY A 88 -6.72 3.58 10.15
C GLY A 88 -5.93 3.77 8.85
N VAL A 89 -6.31 3.09 7.77
CA VAL A 89 -5.64 3.23 6.47
C VAL A 89 -6.02 4.57 5.84
N PHE A 90 -5.14 5.57 5.94
CA PHE A 90 -5.41 6.91 5.41
C PHE A 90 -4.47 7.27 4.24
N PRO A 91 -4.98 7.98 3.21
CA PRO A 91 -4.13 8.61 2.21
C PRO A 91 -3.26 9.67 2.89
N ARG A 92 -1.99 9.70 2.53
CA ARG A 92 -1.01 10.70 2.93
C ARG A 92 -0.30 11.23 1.69
N GLU A 93 -0.11 12.55 1.68
CA GLU A 93 0.83 13.18 0.76
C GLU A 93 2.26 12.81 1.16
N ALA A 94 3.16 12.72 0.19
CA ALA A 94 4.52 12.28 0.45
C ALA A 94 5.24 13.25 1.40
N SER A 95 4.99 14.56 1.28
CA SER A 95 5.58 15.59 2.15
C SER A 95 5.16 15.53 3.61
N ARG A 96 4.02 14.89 3.91
CA ARG A 96 3.47 14.79 5.27
C ARG A 96 3.74 13.44 5.93
N PHE A 97 4.32 12.50 5.18
CA PHE A 97 4.50 11.13 5.63
C PHE A 97 5.26 11.06 6.95
N ASP A 98 6.42 11.73 7.04
CA ASP A 98 7.23 11.68 8.26
C ASP A 98 6.55 12.31 9.48
N ALA A 99 5.69 13.33 9.28
CA ALA A 99 5.01 14.01 10.38
C ALA A 99 3.75 13.28 10.85
N GLU A 100 3.03 12.61 9.94
CA GLU A 100 1.67 12.12 10.19
C GLU A 100 1.54 10.59 10.24
N ALA A 101 2.58 9.83 9.88
CA ALA A 101 2.53 8.37 9.80
C ALA A 101 3.17 7.72 11.06
N PRO A 102 2.40 7.27 12.05
CA PRO A 102 2.97 6.60 13.21
C PRO A 102 3.57 5.23 12.82
N PRO A 103 4.70 4.82 13.41
CA PRO A 103 5.28 3.49 13.20
C PRO A 103 4.29 2.36 13.49
N GLY A 104 4.34 1.29 12.70
CA GLY A 104 3.43 0.15 12.78
C GLY A 104 2.06 0.36 12.15
N SER A 105 1.67 1.60 11.82
CA SER A 105 0.40 1.91 11.17
C SER A 105 0.39 1.53 9.69
N LEU A 106 -0.81 1.46 9.12
CA LEU A 106 -1.04 1.27 7.70
C LEU A 106 -1.23 2.63 7.02
N ALA A 107 -0.59 2.83 5.88
CA ALA A 107 -0.66 4.09 5.15
C ALA A 107 -0.75 3.84 3.65
N ILE A 108 -1.41 4.78 2.96
CA ILE A 108 -1.27 4.92 1.51
C ILE A 108 -0.55 6.22 1.24
N VAL A 109 0.61 6.15 0.61
CA VAL A 109 1.38 7.33 0.24
C VAL A 109 1.33 7.52 -1.26
N THR A 110 1.00 8.73 -1.70
CA THR A 110 0.95 9.07 -3.12
C THR A 110 2.02 10.09 -3.48
N GLY A 111 2.65 9.91 -4.63
CA GLY A 111 3.64 10.85 -5.14
C GLY A 111 4.21 10.40 -6.48
N ASP A 112 5.10 11.21 -7.03
CA ASP A 112 5.91 10.84 -8.19
C ASP A 112 7.07 9.95 -7.71
N ALA A 113 7.16 8.76 -8.30
CA ALA A 113 8.13 7.76 -7.87
C ALA A 113 9.48 7.96 -8.56
N HIS A 114 10.52 8.18 -7.76
CA HIS A 114 11.90 8.23 -8.20
C HIS A 114 12.67 7.09 -7.55
N GLU A 115 13.20 6.17 -8.35
CA GLU A 115 14.07 5.10 -7.85
C GLU A 115 15.34 5.72 -7.25
N LEU A 116 15.73 5.24 -6.08
CA LEU A 116 16.96 5.68 -5.41
C LEU A 116 18.16 4.95 -5.99
N GLU A 117 19.25 5.68 -6.21
CA GLU A 117 20.51 5.05 -6.58
C GLU A 117 21.15 4.39 -5.36
N PRO A 118 21.94 3.31 -5.52
CA PRO A 118 22.63 2.64 -4.41
C PRO A 118 23.56 3.55 -3.58
N ARG A 119 23.89 4.74 -4.09
CA ARG A 119 24.74 5.74 -3.42
C ARG A 119 23.95 6.73 -2.55
N ASP A 120 22.62 6.73 -2.64
CA ASP A 120 21.78 7.64 -1.85
C ASP A 120 21.73 7.19 -0.38
N PRO A 121 21.59 8.12 0.59
CA PRO A 121 21.51 7.82 2.02
C PRO A 121 20.35 6.89 2.43
N GLY A 122 19.43 6.56 1.52
CA GLY A 122 18.37 5.56 1.68
C GLY A 122 18.32 4.51 0.57
N GLY A 123 19.29 4.50 -0.36
CA GLY A 123 19.37 3.57 -1.49
C GLY A 123 19.69 2.13 -1.10
N VAL A 124 20.09 1.92 0.16
CA VAL A 124 20.24 0.60 0.77
C VAL A 124 19.36 0.56 2.02
N LEU A 125 18.08 0.22 1.83
CA LEU A 125 17.21 -0.05 2.98
C LEU A 125 17.70 -1.33 3.67
N PRO A 126 18.04 -1.30 4.97
CA PRO A 126 18.53 -2.45 5.69
C PRO A 126 17.45 -3.52 5.79
N PHE A 127 17.84 -4.70 5.37
CA PHE A 127 17.39 -6.03 5.79
C PHE A 127 16.48 -6.02 7.03
N ILE A 128 15.19 -6.31 6.84
CA ILE A 128 14.33 -6.80 7.93
C ILE A 128 14.55 -8.32 7.99
N GLY A 129 15.65 -8.73 8.64
CA GLY A 129 15.97 -10.13 8.90
C GLY A 129 15.37 -10.57 10.24
N GLY A 130 14.47 -11.55 10.20
CA GLY A 130 13.95 -12.20 11.40
C GLY A 130 15.00 -13.11 12.05
N GLU A 131 15.21 -12.87 13.35
CA GLU A 131 15.92 -13.64 14.38
C GLU A 131 17.43 -13.95 14.22
N PRO A 132 18.25 -13.66 15.27
CA PRO A 132 19.64 -14.05 15.33
C PRO A 132 19.75 -15.46 15.91
N ARG A 133 19.72 -16.50 15.08
CA ARG A 133 20.34 -17.81 15.36
C ARG A 133 20.22 -18.76 14.17
N GLY A 134 21.35 -19.03 13.52
CA GLY A 134 21.48 -20.07 12.52
C GLY A 134 21.72 -19.50 11.13
N VAL A 135 22.88 -19.80 10.58
CA VAL A 135 23.27 -19.43 9.22
C VAL A 135 22.28 -20.08 8.24
N GLN A 136 21.33 -19.32 7.74
CA GLN A 136 20.50 -19.70 6.60
C GLN A 136 21.04 -18.98 5.36
N PHE A 137 21.45 -19.76 4.35
CA PHE A 137 21.68 -19.25 3.00
C PHE A 137 20.32 -18.88 2.38
N GLY A 138 19.79 -17.72 2.76
CA GLY A 138 18.59 -17.15 2.17
C GLY A 138 18.96 -16.34 0.94
N VAL A 139 18.33 -16.62 -0.21
CA VAL A 139 18.29 -15.69 -1.35
C VAL A 139 17.71 -14.39 -0.81
N THR A 140 18.57 -13.39 -0.62
CA THR A 140 18.16 -12.14 0.00
C THR A 140 17.27 -11.40 -0.99
N PRO A 141 16.04 -11.03 -0.60
CA PRO A 141 15.21 -10.21 -1.46
C PRO A 141 15.83 -8.82 -1.62
N VAL A 142 16.10 -8.44 -2.86
CA VAL A 142 16.52 -7.08 -3.18
C VAL A 142 15.28 -6.20 -3.16
N TYR A 143 15.23 -5.25 -2.23
CA TYR A 143 14.21 -4.21 -2.23
C TYR A 143 14.66 -3.07 -3.15
N LEU A 144 13.76 -2.57 -4.00
CA LEU A 144 13.91 -1.27 -4.62
C LEU A 144 13.43 -0.21 -3.63
N ALA A 145 14.23 0.82 -3.44
CA ALA A 145 13.85 1.97 -2.64
C ALA A 145 13.45 3.10 -3.57
N PHE A 146 12.34 3.77 -3.27
CA PHE A 146 11.85 4.92 -4.00
C PHE A 146 11.74 6.11 -3.07
N HIS A 147 12.02 7.29 -3.61
CA HIS A 147 11.61 8.54 -3.02
C HIS A 147 10.33 8.99 -3.71
N LEU A 148 9.24 9.05 -2.95
CA LEU A 148 8.01 9.69 -3.40
C LEU A 148 8.11 11.19 -3.16
N ARG A 149 7.88 11.98 -4.20
CA ARG A 149 7.80 13.45 -4.09
C ARG A 149 6.42 13.94 -4.47
N ASP A 150 6.00 15.03 -3.84
CA ASP A 150 4.80 15.74 -4.29
C ASP A 150 5.13 16.59 -5.53
N ILE A 151 4.16 16.70 -6.45
CA ILE A 151 4.28 17.43 -7.74
C ILE A 151 4.78 18.88 -7.56
N ARG A 152 4.54 19.47 -6.38
CA ARG A 152 4.87 20.88 -6.09
C ARG A 152 6.28 21.09 -5.51
N GLY A 153 7.06 20.04 -5.28
CA GLY A 153 8.37 20.18 -4.61
C GLY A 153 9.37 19.12 -5.04
N ALA A 154 10.19 19.45 -6.05
CA ALA A 154 11.36 18.64 -6.39
C ALA A 154 12.44 18.65 -5.28
N GLU A 155 12.40 19.63 -4.36
CA GLU A 155 13.37 19.81 -3.27
C GLU A 155 12.76 19.69 -1.85
N GLY A 156 11.51 19.23 -1.74
CA GLY A 156 10.82 19.08 -0.45
C GLY A 156 11.04 17.72 0.23
N PRO A 157 10.70 17.59 1.54
CA PRO A 157 10.64 16.28 2.19
C PRO A 157 9.69 15.37 1.40
N GLY A 158 10.11 14.14 1.17
CA GLY A 158 9.29 13.12 0.53
C GLY A 158 9.18 11.88 1.40
N ALA A 159 8.49 10.87 0.89
CA ALA A 159 8.36 9.60 1.60
C ALA A 159 9.33 8.57 1.04
N LEU A 160 10.09 7.94 1.92
CA LEU A 160 10.90 6.77 1.58
C LEU A 160 9.98 5.55 1.50
N VAL A 161 10.00 4.85 0.37
CA VAL A 161 9.20 3.65 0.15
C VAL A 161 10.10 2.48 -0.23
N ALA A 162 9.96 1.38 0.49
CA ALA A 162 10.55 0.09 0.17
C ALA A 162 9.56 -0.74 -0.63
N TRP A 163 9.98 -1.32 -1.75
CA TRP A 163 9.18 -2.24 -2.54
C TRP A 163 10.01 -3.45 -2.97
N PHE A 164 9.45 -4.65 -2.84
CA PHE A 164 10.16 -5.88 -3.20
C PHE A 164 10.30 -5.99 -4.72
N ARG A 165 11.53 -6.20 -5.20
CA ARG A 165 11.84 -6.36 -6.63
C ARG A 165 11.43 -7.75 -7.14
N VAL A 166 10.15 -7.97 -7.43
CA VAL A 166 9.69 -9.13 -8.23
C VAL A 166 9.41 -8.75 -9.69
N GLU A 167 9.10 -7.49 -9.95
CA GLU A 167 8.58 -6.98 -11.22
C GLU A 167 9.49 -5.88 -11.82
N PRO A 168 9.36 -5.54 -13.12
CA PRO A 168 10.20 -4.53 -13.77
C PRO A 168 10.16 -3.18 -13.05
N ALA A 169 11.17 -2.34 -13.33
CA ALA A 169 11.23 -0.96 -12.83
C ALA A 169 9.89 -0.24 -13.06
N LEU A 170 9.42 0.48 -12.04
CA LEU A 170 8.17 1.25 -12.14
C LEU A 170 8.30 2.25 -13.29
N LYS A 171 7.24 2.34 -14.11
CA LYS A 171 7.18 3.38 -15.12
C LYS A 171 7.18 4.76 -14.43
N PRO A 172 7.86 5.77 -15.01
CA PRO A 172 7.77 7.14 -14.53
C PRO A 172 6.31 7.59 -14.46
N GLY A 173 5.94 8.23 -13.36
CA GLY A 173 4.59 8.74 -13.15
C GLY A 173 4.21 8.79 -11.68
N ARG A 174 2.94 9.12 -11.45
CA ARG A 174 2.36 9.19 -10.11
C ARG A 174 1.88 7.82 -9.67
N TRP A 175 2.24 7.43 -8.46
CA TRP A 175 1.89 6.15 -7.87
C TRP A 175 1.25 6.33 -6.50
N ALA A 176 0.45 5.34 -6.12
CA ALA A 176 -0.03 5.15 -4.76
C ALA A 176 0.59 3.85 -4.22
N PHE A 177 1.29 3.94 -3.10
CA PHE A 177 1.88 2.80 -2.40
C PHE A 177 1.14 2.58 -1.09
N ALA A 178 0.66 1.37 -0.87
CA ALA A 178 -0.05 0.96 0.33
C ALA A 178 0.82 -0.02 1.11
N GLY A 179 1.01 0.25 2.40
CA GLY A 179 1.93 -0.55 3.19
C GLY A 179 1.93 -0.22 4.67
N ARG A 180 2.90 -0.80 5.36
CA ARG A 180 3.14 -0.56 6.78
C ARG A 180 4.25 0.45 6.98
N VAL A 181 4.08 1.32 7.97
CA VAL A 181 5.08 2.32 8.34
C VAL A 181 6.10 1.68 9.28
N HIS A 182 7.38 1.81 8.95
CA HIS A 182 8.50 1.34 9.74
C HIS A 182 9.41 2.51 10.12
N LEU A 183 10.16 2.31 11.20
CA LEU A 183 11.22 3.19 11.60
C LEU A 183 12.55 2.66 11.06
N LEU A 184 13.30 3.54 10.41
CA LEU A 184 14.68 3.28 10.04
C LEU A 184 15.60 3.91 11.07
N GLU A 185 16.44 3.08 11.68
CA GLU A 185 17.54 3.57 12.50
C GLU A 185 18.65 4.10 11.57
N PRO A 186 19.15 5.33 11.79
CA PRO A 186 20.26 5.84 10.99
C PRO A 186 21.51 5.00 11.21
N ALA A 187 22.17 4.60 10.12
CA ALA A 187 23.34 3.72 10.14
C ALA A 187 24.59 4.33 10.80
N SER A 188 24.56 5.62 11.20
CA SER A 188 25.67 6.24 11.92
C SER A 188 25.18 7.25 12.95
N GLU A 189 25.78 7.23 14.16
CA GLU A 189 25.50 8.15 15.27
C GLU A 189 25.76 9.63 14.93
N ARG A 190 26.41 9.92 13.80
CA ARG A 190 26.70 11.28 13.36
C ARG A 190 25.59 11.79 12.44
N ARG A 191 24.57 12.36 13.07
CA ARG A 191 23.46 13.14 12.50
C ARG A 191 22.42 12.31 11.76
N GLY A 192 21.32 11.98 12.44
CA GLY A 192 20.08 11.60 11.78
C GLY A 192 18.92 11.53 12.75
N ALA A 193 17.85 12.28 12.47
CA ALA A 193 16.56 11.97 13.06
C ALA A 193 16.11 10.59 12.56
N TRP A 194 15.34 9.87 13.36
CA TRP A 194 14.68 8.64 12.91
C TRP A 194 13.85 8.96 11.66
N THR A 195 14.12 8.29 10.55
CA THR A 195 13.37 8.46 9.30
C THR A 195 12.35 7.36 9.19
N ARG A 196 11.09 7.70 8.90
CA ARG A 196 10.07 6.68 8.65
C ARG A 196 10.17 6.24 7.21
N PHE A 197 9.86 4.98 6.96
CA PHE A 197 9.69 4.48 5.59
C PHE A 197 8.45 3.61 5.50
N LEU A 198 7.86 3.56 4.32
CA LEU A 198 6.75 2.67 4.02
C LEU A 198 7.29 1.37 3.43
N PHE A 199 7.03 0.24 4.08
CA PHE A 199 7.18 -1.05 3.45
C PHE A 199 5.92 -1.35 2.63
N ALA A 200 5.99 -1.15 1.32
CA ALA A 200 4.85 -1.27 0.43
C ALA A 200 4.50 -2.74 0.16
N GLU A 201 3.26 -3.11 0.48
CA GLU A 201 2.69 -4.44 0.22
C GLU A 201 1.94 -4.48 -1.12
N ALA A 202 1.39 -3.32 -1.54
CA ALA A 202 0.71 -3.13 -2.82
C ALA A 202 0.99 -1.74 -3.39
N CYS A 203 0.95 -1.62 -4.71
CA CYS A 203 1.03 -0.33 -5.40
C CYS A 203 0.05 -0.26 -6.58
N ALA A 204 -0.32 0.96 -6.96
CA ALA A 204 -1.21 1.22 -8.08
C ALA A 204 -0.81 2.52 -8.81
N PRO A 205 -0.89 2.57 -10.15
CA PRO A 205 -0.68 3.81 -10.88
C PRO A 205 -1.84 4.78 -10.62
N ARG A 206 -1.51 6.06 -10.41
CA ARG A 206 -2.45 7.18 -10.27
C ARG A 206 -2.55 7.92 -11.60
N GLU A 207 -3.13 7.27 -12.61
CA GLU A 207 -3.39 7.92 -13.89
C GLU A 207 -4.66 8.78 -13.81
N GLY A 208 -4.56 10.06 -14.21
CA GLY A 208 -5.73 10.83 -14.64
C GLY A 208 -6.73 11.29 -13.59
N ILE A 209 -6.39 11.26 -12.29
CA ILE A 209 -7.20 11.90 -11.25
C ILE A 209 -6.43 13.14 -10.79
N GLY A 210 -7.05 14.31 -11.00
CA GLY A 210 -6.56 15.60 -10.52
C GLY A 210 -6.28 15.59 -9.00
N PRO A 211 -5.66 16.66 -8.49
CA PRO A 211 -5.32 16.78 -7.07
C PRO A 211 -6.48 16.43 -6.14
#